data_AF-A0A5J6Q6K7-F1
#
_entry.id   AF-A0A5J6Q6K7-F1
#
_cell.length_a   1.000
_cell.length_b   1.000
_cell.length_c   1.000
_cell.angle_alpha   90.00
_cell.angle_beta   90.00
_cell.angle_gamma   90.00
#
_symmetry.space_group_name_H-M   'P 1'
#
loop_
_entity.id
_entity.type
_entity.pdbx_description
1 polymer ?
#
loop_
_entity_poly.entity_id
_entity_poly.type
_entity_poly.pdbx_seq_one_letter_code
_entity_poly.pdbx_strand_id
1 'polypeptide(L)'
;MAETVFLHLGLHKAASSSFQATCAQNSDLLRTQAICYPPFRHPSCPDRILENHSLPLHSLFAERPEQHHINIQCGIADCTQINDVNMQILKDALYGSRVVLLSAEDVCDLSQKDMRHLRLFLSGRCRRLIPFALVRSPYALHCSALAAMVVHGGRRMDAARPLLSQRWKIERLMKVFGSAIRWFSFAEACCASGGACGIPAVFSGVGSRPILHRSCQ
;
A
#
# COMPACT_ATOMS: atom_id res chain seq x y z
N MET A 1 -9.88 -19.36 -3.94
CA MET A 1 -10.24 -18.17 -3.12
C MET A 1 -9.21 -18.06 -2.00
N ALA A 2 -8.70 -16.86 -1.74
CA ALA A 2 -7.64 -16.63 -0.78
C ALA A 2 -8.11 -16.92 0.65
N GLU A 3 -7.22 -17.49 1.45
CA GLU A 3 -7.48 -17.67 2.88
C GLU A 3 -7.28 -16.34 3.61
N THR A 4 -6.17 -15.65 3.35
CA THR A 4 -5.88 -14.35 3.98
C THR A 4 -5.47 -13.32 2.94
N VAL A 5 -6.06 -12.14 3.01
CA VAL A 5 -5.61 -10.94 2.29
C VAL A 5 -5.10 -9.95 3.33
N PHE A 6 -3.81 -9.63 3.24
CA PHE A 6 -3.20 -8.52 3.96
C PHE A 6 -3.33 -7.26 3.11
N LEU A 7 -4.03 -6.26 3.63
CA LEU A 7 -4.21 -4.97 2.97
C LEU A 7 -3.44 -3.90 3.74
N HIS A 8 -2.27 -3.54 3.25
CA HIS A 8 -1.52 -2.40 3.76
C HIS A 8 -2.18 -1.10 3.27
N LEU A 9 -2.69 -0.32 4.21
CA LEU A 9 -3.30 0.99 4.05
C LEU A 9 -2.25 2.03 4.36
N GLY A 10 -1.38 2.30 3.39
CA GLY A 10 -0.22 3.14 3.63
C GLY A 10 -0.65 4.58 3.94
N LEU A 11 0.09 5.22 4.84
CA LEU A 11 0.00 6.65 5.06
C LEU A 11 1.18 7.32 4.35
N HIS A 12 0.92 8.44 3.68
CA HIS A 12 1.97 9.20 2.99
C HIS A 12 3.13 9.51 3.93
N LYS A 13 4.36 9.23 3.49
CA LYS A 13 5.60 9.44 4.27
C LYS A 13 5.71 8.59 5.55
N ALA A 14 4.96 7.48 5.65
CA ALA A 14 5.15 6.45 6.66
C ALA A 14 6.00 5.25 6.16
N ALA A 15 6.92 5.50 5.22
CA ALA A 15 7.72 4.50 4.50
C ALA A 15 6.94 3.49 3.64
N SER A 16 5.69 3.81 3.32
CA SER A 16 4.82 3.00 2.48
C SER A 16 5.45 2.71 1.11
N SER A 17 6.15 3.67 0.51
CA SER A 17 6.85 3.46 -0.77
C SER A 17 8.06 2.52 -0.64
N SER A 18 8.85 2.63 0.43
CA SER A 18 9.96 1.70 0.70
C SER A 18 9.47 0.28 0.99
N PHE A 19 8.34 0.16 1.70
CA PHE A 19 7.69 -1.13 1.92
C PHE A 19 7.27 -1.78 0.60
N GLN A 20 6.61 -1.01 -0.28
CA GLN A 20 6.18 -1.47 -1.61
C GLN A 20 7.34 -1.92 -2.50
N ALA A 21 8.38 -1.09 -2.60
CA ALA A 21 9.59 -1.41 -3.36
C ALA A 21 10.24 -2.70 -2.84
N THR A 22 10.36 -2.83 -1.52
CA THR A 22 10.93 -4.03 -0.90
C THR A 22 10.08 -5.27 -1.19
N CYS A 23 8.75 -5.19 -1.05
CA CYS A 23 7.85 -6.31 -1.38
C CYS A 23 7.94 -6.71 -2.86
N ALA A 24 8.00 -5.74 -3.77
CA ALA A 24 8.12 -6.00 -5.20
C ALA A 24 9.46 -6.67 -5.56
N GLN A 25 10.57 -6.12 -5.05
CA GLN A 25 11.93 -6.65 -5.26
C GLN A 25 12.11 -8.05 -4.67
N ASN A 26 11.36 -8.39 -3.63
CA ASN A 26 11.41 -9.69 -2.96
C ASN A 26 10.18 -10.55 -3.25
N SER A 27 9.46 -10.27 -4.35
CA SER A 27 8.23 -10.98 -4.71
C SER A 27 8.44 -12.49 -4.91
N ASP A 28 9.60 -12.92 -5.41
CA ASP A 28 9.96 -14.33 -5.50
C ASP A 28 10.15 -14.97 -4.12
N LEU A 29 10.82 -14.28 -3.18
CA LEU A 29 10.97 -14.74 -1.80
C LEU A 29 9.60 -14.83 -1.11
N LEU A 30 8.73 -13.83 -1.29
CA LEU A 30 7.34 -13.89 -0.80
C LEU A 30 6.60 -15.12 -1.38
N ARG A 31 6.79 -15.41 -2.68
CA ARG A 31 6.20 -16.59 -3.33
C ARG A 31 6.69 -17.90 -2.71
N THR A 32 7.99 -18.01 -2.36
CA THR A 32 8.51 -19.20 -1.65
C THR A 32 7.85 -19.40 -0.27
N GLN A 33 7.33 -18.33 0.32
CA GLN A 33 6.58 -18.33 1.57
C GLN A 33 5.05 -18.41 1.36
N ALA A 34 4.60 -18.76 0.13
CA ALA A 34 3.20 -18.81 -0.27
C ALA A 34 2.42 -17.49 -0.14
N ILE A 35 3.13 -16.35 -0.17
CA ILE A 35 2.56 -15.00 -0.19
C ILE A 35 2.63 -14.45 -1.61
N CYS A 36 1.47 -14.15 -2.19
CA CYS A 36 1.37 -13.51 -3.49
C CYS A 36 1.39 -11.98 -3.33
N TYR A 37 2.35 -11.32 -3.97
CA TYR A 37 2.36 -9.87 -4.17
C TYR A 37 2.06 -9.60 -5.66
N PRO A 38 0.83 -9.17 -6.03
CA PRO A 38 0.39 -9.18 -7.43
C PRO A 38 1.18 -8.22 -8.34
N PRO A 39 1.66 -8.67 -9.51
CA PRO A 39 2.47 -7.84 -10.41
C PRO A 39 1.58 -6.97 -11.32
N PHE A 40 0.97 -5.93 -10.75
CA PHE A 40 0.14 -4.99 -11.51
C PHE A 40 0.92 -4.25 -12.61
N ARG A 41 0.19 -3.76 -13.62
CA ARG A 41 0.76 -3.22 -14.85
C ARG A 41 0.66 -1.70 -14.89
N HIS A 42 1.70 -1.04 -15.39
CA HIS A 42 1.73 0.41 -15.54
C HIS A 42 0.79 0.84 -16.67
N PRO A 43 -0.02 1.90 -16.49
CA PRO A 43 -1.10 2.19 -17.43
C PRO A 43 -0.62 2.72 -18.79
N SER A 44 0.52 3.40 -18.87
CA SER A 44 1.16 3.78 -20.16
C SER A 44 2.19 2.79 -20.69
N CYS A 45 2.57 1.79 -19.91
CA CYS A 45 3.65 0.86 -20.26
C CYS A 45 3.28 -0.53 -19.74
N PRO A 46 2.40 -1.28 -20.41
CA PRO A 46 1.90 -2.55 -19.90
C PRO A 46 3.00 -3.55 -19.54
N ASP A 47 4.12 -3.56 -20.26
CA ASP A 47 5.24 -4.46 -19.94
C ASP A 47 5.92 -4.15 -18.61
N ARG A 48 5.75 -2.93 -18.09
CA ARG A 48 6.32 -2.49 -16.81
C ARG A 48 5.43 -2.93 -15.65
N ILE A 49 6.01 -3.72 -14.75
CA ILE A 49 5.40 -4.07 -13.47
C ILE A 49 5.51 -2.89 -12.50
N LEU A 50 4.42 -2.59 -11.82
CA LEU A 50 4.37 -1.59 -10.76
C LEU A 50 4.78 -2.22 -9.43
N GLU A 51 5.76 -1.60 -8.77
CA GLU A 51 6.10 -1.96 -7.39
C GLU A 51 5.01 -1.51 -6.40
N ASN A 52 4.31 -0.43 -6.75
CA ASN A 52 3.33 0.25 -5.94
C ASN A 52 1.90 -0.15 -6.39
N HIS A 53 1.10 -0.75 -5.49
CA HIS A 53 -0.28 -1.17 -5.82
C HIS A 53 -1.30 -0.05 -5.63
N SER A 54 -0.90 1.11 -5.14
CA SER A 54 -1.78 2.26 -4.92
C SER A 54 -2.43 2.72 -6.21
N LEU A 55 -1.65 2.94 -7.28
CA LEU A 55 -2.18 3.34 -8.57
C LEU A 55 -3.21 2.35 -9.14
N PRO A 56 -2.90 1.05 -9.30
CA PRO A 56 -3.86 0.10 -9.86
C PRO A 56 -5.07 -0.06 -8.95
N LEU A 57 -4.91 -0.16 -7.63
CA LEU A 57 -6.05 -0.28 -6.71
C LEU A 57 -6.90 0.99 -6.70
N HIS A 58 -6.29 2.18 -6.72
CA HIS A 58 -7.04 3.42 -6.84
C HIS A 58 -7.81 3.45 -8.16
N SER A 59 -7.16 3.13 -9.28
CA SER A 59 -7.78 3.11 -10.61
C SER A 59 -8.92 2.10 -10.73
N LEU A 60 -8.83 0.95 -10.06
CA LEU A 60 -9.86 -0.10 -10.09
C LEU A 60 -11.12 0.24 -9.28
N PHE A 61 -10.98 1.04 -8.21
CA PHE A 61 -12.08 1.25 -7.25
C PHE A 61 -12.56 2.69 -7.15
N ALA A 62 -11.83 3.67 -7.66
CA ALA A 62 -12.28 5.06 -7.73
C ALA A 62 -13.45 5.22 -8.71
N GLU A 63 -14.40 6.09 -8.37
CA GLU A 63 -15.48 6.48 -9.29
C GLU A 63 -14.98 7.20 -10.54
N ARG A 64 -13.83 7.90 -10.41
CA ARG A 64 -13.21 8.71 -11.47
C ARG A 64 -11.70 8.43 -11.57
N PRO A 65 -11.30 7.24 -12.05
CA PRO A 65 -9.90 6.83 -12.07
C PRO A 65 -9.02 7.70 -12.97
N GLU A 66 -9.59 8.32 -14.01
CA GLU A 66 -8.91 9.25 -14.92
C GLU A 66 -8.39 10.52 -14.22
N GLN A 67 -8.97 10.87 -13.06
CA GLN A 67 -8.57 12.04 -12.28
C GLN A 67 -7.36 11.78 -11.37
N HIS A 68 -6.86 10.54 -11.32
CA HIS A 68 -5.66 10.25 -10.54
C HIS A 68 -4.45 10.95 -11.16
N HIS A 69 -3.63 11.62 -10.34
CA HIS A 69 -2.53 12.47 -10.81
C HIS A 69 -1.56 11.76 -11.77
N ILE A 70 -1.25 10.48 -11.56
CA ILE A 70 -0.42 9.69 -12.50
C ILE A 70 -1.13 9.47 -13.83
N ASN A 71 -2.43 9.16 -13.83
CA ASN A 71 -3.19 8.97 -15.07
C ASN A 71 -3.25 10.27 -15.88
N ILE A 72 -3.44 11.42 -15.20
CA ILE A 72 -3.37 12.75 -15.82
C ILE A 72 -1.97 13.02 -16.41
N GLN A 73 -0.91 12.79 -15.63
CA GLN A 73 0.48 12.97 -16.10
C GLN A 73 0.81 12.10 -17.32
N CYS A 74 0.22 10.92 -17.36
CA CYS A 74 0.36 9.96 -18.44
C CYS A 74 -0.58 10.20 -19.63
N GLY A 75 -1.45 11.22 -19.59
CA GLY A 75 -2.40 11.53 -20.66
C GLY A 75 -3.50 10.48 -20.86
N ILE A 76 -3.85 9.73 -19.81
CA ILE A 76 -4.79 8.62 -19.87
C ILE A 76 -6.20 9.13 -19.60
N ALA A 77 -6.98 9.27 -20.67
CA ALA A 77 -8.38 9.70 -20.59
C ALA A 77 -9.34 8.53 -20.30
N ASP A 78 -8.98 7.32 -20.71
CA ASP A 78 -9.76 6.10 -20.50
C ASP A 78 -8.91 5.04 -19.80
N CYS A 79 -9.33 4.64 -18.61
CA CYS A 79 -8.65 3.62 -17.81
C CYS A 79 -9.22 2.21 -18.00
N THR A 80 -10.24 2.03 -18.86
CA THR A 80 -11.00 0.76 -18.97
C THR A 80 -10.10 -0.42 -19.29
N GLN A 81 -9.32 -0.35 -20.36
CA GLN A 81 -8.48 -1.48 -20.80
C GLN A 81 -7.45 -1.88 -19.75
N ILE A 82 -6.73 -0.92 -19.16
CA ILE A 82 -5.74 -1.23 -18.12
C ILE A 82 -6.41 -1.73 -16.83
N ASN A 83 -7.59 -1.20 -16.50
CA ASN A 83 -8.37 -1.68 -15.37
C ASN A 83 -8.85 -3.11 -15.57
N ASP A 84 -9.23 -3.52 -16.78
CA ASP A 84 -9.60 -4.91 -17.05
C ASP A 84 -8.41 -5.86 -16.82
N VAL A 85 -7.23 -5.48 -17.32
CA VAL A 85 -5.98 -6.23 -17.09
C VAL A 85 -5.65 -6.32 -15.60
N ASN A 86 -5.63 -5.19 -14.90
CA ASN A 86 -5.31 -5.14 -13.48
C ASN A 86 -6.39 -5.83 -12.62
N MET A 87 -7.66 -5.79 -13.03
CA MET A 87 -8.74 -6.52 -12.38
C MET A 87 -8.54 -8.02 -12.53
N GLN A 88 -8.14 -8.48 -13.71
CA GLN A 88 -7.84 -9.90 -13.92
C GLN A 88 -6.66 -10.34 -13.07
N ILE A 89 -5.56 -9.57 -13.03
CA ILE A 89 -4.40 -9.84 -12.15
C ILE A 89 -4.82 -9.95 -10.69
N LEU A 90 -5.66 -9.01 -10.21
CA LEU A 90 -6.17 -9.04 -8.84
C LEU A 90 -7.02 -10.28 -8.58
N LYS A 91 -7.92 -10.65 -9.50
CA LYS A 91 -8.74 -11.85 -9.37
C LYS A 91 -7.87 -13.11 -9.36
N ASP A 92 -6.91 -13.23 -10.28
CA ASP A 92 -6.02 -14.38 -10.35
C ASP A 92 -5.23 -14.56 -9.06
N ALA A 93 -4.73 -13.47 -8.48
CA ALA A 93 -4.09 -13.51 -7.16
C ALA A 93 -5.06 -13.99 -6.06
N LEU A 94 -6.28 -13.43 -6.02
CA LEU A 94 -7.29 -13.77 -5.02
C LEU A 94 -7.84 -15.20 -5.17
N TYR A 95 -7.83 -15.79 -6.36
CA TYR A 95 -8.32 -17.16 -6.57
C TYR A 95 -7.22 -18.21 -6.53
N GLY A 96 -6.03 -17.88 -7.04
CA GLY A 96 -4.90 -18.80 -7.21
C GLY A 96 -3.91 -18.84 -6.05
N SER A 97 -3.99 -17.93 -5.09
CA SER A 97 -3.06 -17.89 -3.95
C SER A 97 -3.77 -18.03 -2.60
N ARG A 98 -3.10 -18.70 -1.66
CA ARG A 98 -3.60 -18.85 -0.28
C ARG A 98 -3.51 -17.53 0.50
N VAL A 99 -2.40 -16.82 0.34
CA VAL A 99 -2.15 -15.54 1.01
C VAL A 99 -1.84 -14.49 -0.05
N VAL A 100 -2.51 -13.35 0.03
CA VAL A 100 -2.26 -12.20 -0.86
C VAL A 100 -1.86 -10.99 -0.02
N LEU A 101 -0.80 -10.32 -0.41
CA LEU A 101 -0.37 -9.04 0.15
C LEU A 101 -0.63 -7.93 -0.87
N LEU A 102 -1.47 -6.98 -0.49
CA LEU A 102 -1.75 -5.77 -1.26
C LEU A 102 -1.21 -4.57 -0.49
N SER A 103 -0.48 -3.69 -1.17
CA SER A 103 0.00 -2.46 -0.57
C SER A 103 -0.49 -1.21 -1.28
N ALA A 104 -1.33 -0.46 -0.59
CA ALA A 104 -2.10 0.62 -1.16
C ALA A 104 -1.96 1.89 -0.30
N GLU A 105 -0.90 2.66 -0.58
CA GLU A 105 -0.60 3.94 0.06
C GLU A 105 -1.67 5.00 -0.25
N ASP A 106 -2.11 5.09 -1.50
CA ASP A 106 -3.09 6.11 -1.92
C ASP A 106 -4.54 5.67 -1.74
N VAL A 107 -4.81 4.49 -1.16
CA VAL A 107 -6.19 4.09 -0.81
C VAL A 107 -6.79 5.01 0.25
N CYS A 108 -5.98 5.67 1.08
CA CYS A 108 -6.45 6.70 1.99
C CYS A 108 -7.03 7.93 1.29
N ASP A 109 -6.70 8.12 0.01
CA ASP A 109 -7.14 9.26 -0.80
C ASP A 109 -8.44 8.97 -1.57
N LEU A 110 -8.76 7.68 -1.82
CA LEU A 110 -10.08 7.23 -2.34
C LEU A 110 -11.24 7.81 -1.53
N SER A 111 -12.39 8.03 -2.16
CA SER A 111 -13.61 8.44 -1.46
C SER A 111 -14.04 7.39 -0.41
N GLN A 112 -14.85 7.79 0.58
CA GLN A 112 -15.32 6.82 1.59
C GLN A 112 -16.19 5.71 0.96
N LYS A 113 -16.93 6.05 -0.10
CA LYS A 113 -17.72 5.11 -0.91
C LYS A 113 -16.79 4.10 -1.61
N ASP A 114 -15.73 4.59 -2.25
CA ASP A 114 -14.81 3.76 -3.02
C ASP A 114 -13.96 2.84 -2.13
N MET A 115 -13.51 3.34 -0.96
CA MET A 115 -12.83 2.50 0.03
C MET A 115 -13.75 1.39 0.56
N ARG A 116 -15.06 1.68 0.77
CA ARG A 116 -16.03 0.64 1.13
C ARG A 116 -16.21 -0.36 0.01
N HIS A 117 -16.24 0.09 -1.23
CA HIS A 117 -16.32 -0.80 -2.39
C HIS A 117 -15.11 -1.74 -2.46
N LEU A 118 -13.88 -1.22 -2.32
CA LEU A 118 -12.65 -2.01 -2.21
C LEU A 118 -12.75 -3.03 -1.06
N ARG A 119 -13.15 -2.59 0.15
CA ARG A 119 -13.29 -3.46 1.33
C ARG A 119 -14.27 -4.60 1.06
N LEU A 120 -15.46 -4.30 0.51
CA LEU A 120 -16.48 -5.30 0.20
C LEU A 120 -15.99 -6.27 -0.88
N PHE A 121 -15.35 -5.76 -1.93
CA PHE A 121 -14.79 -6.56 -3.01
C PHE A 121 -13.79 -7.60 -2.49
N LEU A 122 -12.85 -7.18 -1.64
CA LEU A 122 -11.84 -8.07 -1.06
C LEU A 122 -12.44 -9.03 -0.03
N SER A 123 -13.34 -8.54 0.83
CA SER A 123 -13.98 -9.38 1.86
C SER A 123 -14.83 -10.50 1.24
N GLY A 124 -15.47 -10.25 0.10
CA GLY A 124 -16.22 -11.28 -0.63
C GLY A 124 -15.35 -12.31 -1.36
N ARG A 125 -14.02 -12.17 -1.34
CA ARG A 125 -13.06 -13.01 -2.08
C ARG A 125 -11.93 -13.55 -1.22
N CYS A 126 -12.05 -13.42 0.10
CA CYS A 126 -11.12 -14.04 1.04
C CYS A 126 -11.83 -14.49 2.31
N ARG A 127 -11.26 -15.47 3.02
CA ARG A 127 -11.80 -15.87 4.33
C ARG A 127 -11.49 -14.82 5.39
N ARG A 128 -10.33 -14.17 5.29
CA ARG A 128 -9.87 -13.19 6.27
C ARG A 128 -9.20 -12.00 5.59
N LEU A 129 -9.81 -10.83 5.73
CA LEU A 129 -9.19 -9.55 5.36
C LEU A 129 -8.52 -8.94 6.59
N ILE A 130 -7.22 -8.71 6.52
CA ILE A 130 -6.42 -8.06 7.57
C ILE A 130 -5.94 -6.71 7.04
N PRO A 131 -6.69 -5.62 7.28
CA PRO A 131 -6.19 -4.28 7.03
C PRO A 131 -5.14 -3.90 8.07
N PHE A 132 -4.06 -3.26 7.64
CA PHE A 132 -3.06 -2.72 8.56
C PHE A 132 -2.42 -1.45 8.01
N ALA A 133 -1.88 -0.63 8.90
CA ALA A 133 -1.20 0.60 8.54
C ALA A 133 0.01 0.83 9.45
N LEU A 134 1.08 1.37 8.86
CA LEU A 134 2.24 1.86 9.58
C LEU A 134 2.04 3.34 9.93
N VAL A 135 2.24 3.69 11.19
CA VAL A 135 2.16 5.06 11.70
C VAL A 135 3.53 5.51 12.18
N ARG A 136 3.87 6.76 11.89
CA ARG A 136 5.07 7.43 12.42
C ARG A 136 4.67 8.40 13.52
N SER A 137 5.58 8.64 14.46
CA SER A 137 5.40 9.77 15.38
C SER A 137 5.29 11.07 14.56
N PRO A 138 4.50 12.06 15.02
CA PRO A 138 4.39 13.35 14.33
C PRO A 138 5.77 13.94 14.05
N TYR A 139 6.68 13.92 15.01
CA TYR A 139 8.05 14.38 14.82
C TYR A 139 8.77 13.70 13.65
N ALA A 140 8.81 12.37 13.62
CA ALA A 140 9.49 11.63 12.55
C ALA A 140 8.84 11.84 11.17
N LEU A 141 7.52 12.03 11.12
CA LEU A 141 6.81 12.39 9.89
C LEU A 141 7.33 13.73 9.32
N HIS A 142 7.49 14.73 10.17
CA HIS A 142 7.99 16.05 9.78
C HIS A 142 9.44 15.99 9.31
N CYS A 143 10.31 15.30 10.05
CA CYS A 143 11.71 15.11 9.65
C CYS A 143 11.79 14.43 8.28
N SER A 144 10.98 13.40 8.04
CA SER A 144 10.96 12.70 6.74
C SER A 144 10.44 13.58 5.61
N ALA A 145 9.43 14.40 5.85
CA ALA A 145 8.93 15.33 4.84
C ALA A 145 9.94 16.43 4.51
N LEU A 146 10.62 16.96 5.52
CA LEU A 146 11.69 17.95 5.36
C LEU A 146 12.86 17.37 4.57
N ALA A 147 13.33 16.17 4.94
CA ALA A 147 14.40 15.48 4.23
C ALA A 147 14.06 15.27 2.74
N ALA A 148 12.83 14.83 2.44
CA ALA A 148 12.37 14.66 1.06
C ALA A 148 12.36 15.98 0.26
N MET A 149 12.09 17.12 0.89
CA MET A 149 12.17 18.43 0.22
C MET A 149 13.60 18.82 -0.12
N VAL A 150 14.55 18.56 0.78
CA VAL A 150 15.96 18.85 0.56
C VAL A 150 16.52 17.97 -0.55
N VAL A 151 16.25 16.66 -0.48
CA VAL A 151 16.81 15.67 -1.41
C VAL A 151 16.19 15.74 -2.81
N HIS A 152 14.87 15.93 -2.92
CA HIS A 152 14.17 15.85 -4.21
C HIS A 152 13.68 17.19 -4.76
N GLY A 153 13.65 18.24 -3.94
CA GLY A 153 12.94 19.47 -4.27
C GLY A 153 13.82 20.69 -4.51
N GLY A 154 15.06 20.72 -4.00
CA GLY A 154 15.89 21.93 -4.02
C GLY A 154 15.22 23.17 -3.39
N ARG A 155 14.15 22.96 -2.60
CA ARG A 155 13.32 24.06 -2.07
C ARG A 155 13.93 24.59 -0.77
N ARG A 156 13.87 25.91 -0.58
CA ARG A 156 14.22 26.55 0.69
C ARG A 156 13.38 25.95 1.83
N MET A 157 14.03 25.74 2.98
CA MET A 157 13.33 25.38 4.22
C MET A 157 12.47 26.57 4.63
N ASP A 158 11.15 26.40 4.53
CA ASP A 158 10.18 27.38 4.99
C ASP A 158 9.71 27.00 6.40
N ALA A 159 10.17 27.75 7.40
CA ALA A 159 9.79 27.55 8.80
C ALA A 159 8.33 27.91 9.09
N ALA A 160 7.66 28.65 8.19
CA ALA A 160 6.25 29.01 8.33
C ALA A 160 5.29 27.90 7.86
N ARG A 161 5.81 26.78 7.37
CA ARG A 161 4.99 25.71 6.82
C ARG A 161 4.21 25.00 7.94
N PRO A 162 2.89 24.80 7.78
CA PRO A 162 2.09 24.14 8.80
C PRO A 162 2.55 22.71 9.02
N LEU A 163 2.41 22.25 10.27
CA LEU A 163 2.69 20.87 10.64
C LEU A 163 1.79 19.92 9.84
N LEU A 164 2.40 18.91 9.23
CA LEU A 164 1.72 17.79 8.60
C LEU A 164 0.87 17.04 9.62
N SER A 165 -0.39 16.84 9.27
CA SER A 165 -1.32 16.03 10.04
C SER A 165 -1.85 14.88 9.19
N GLN A 166 -1.75 13.67 9.73
CA GLN A 166 -2.37 12.46 9.16
C GLN A 166 -3.72 12.14 9.81
N ARG A 167 -4.18 12.95 10.78
CA ARG A 167 -5.39 12.70 11.56
C ARG A 167 -6.61 12.41 10.67
N TRP A 168 -6.82 13.24 9.66
CA TRP A 168 -7.96 13.08 8.75
C TRP A 168 -7.88 11.76 7.96
N LYS A 169 -6.68 11.33 7.52
CA LYS A 169 -6.49 10.03 6.83
C LYS A 169 -6.82 8.88 7.78
N ILE A 170 -6.33 8.94 9.02
CA ILE A 170 -6.60 7.95 10.06
C ILE A 170 -8.10 7.87 10.35
N GLU A 171 -8.77 8.99 10.57
CA GLU A 171 -10.22 9.04 10.82
C GLU A 171 -11.03 8.44 9.67
N ARG A 172 -10.64 8.71 8.42
CA ARG A 172 -11.27 8.11 7.23
C ARG A 172 -11.08 6.59 7.19
N LEU A 173 -9.87 6.09 7.45
CA LEU A 173 -9.61 4.65 7.53
C LEU A 173 -10.44 4.00 8.65
N MET A 174 -10.50 4.62 9.83
CA MET A 174 -11.29 4.13 10.95
C MET A 174 -12.80 4.10 10.62
N LYS A 175 -13.32 5.08 9.87
CA LYS A 175 -14.73 5.07 9.42
C LYS A 175 -15.05 3.92 8.46
N VAL A 176 -14.07 3.40 7.72
CA VAL A 176 -14.28 2.32 6.74
C VAL A 176 -13.92 0.95 7.31
N PHE A 177 -12.81 0.83 8.01
CA PHE A 177 -12.27 -0.44 8.51
C PHE A 177 -12.54 -0.67 10.01
N GLY A 178 -12.93 0.36 10.76
CA GLY A 178 -13.31 0.24 12.16
C GLY A 178 -12.18 -0.30 13.03
N SER A 179 -12.50 -1.22 13.95
CA SER A 179 -11.52 -1.92 14.78
C SER A 179 -10.75 -3.02 14.06
N ALA A 180 -11.06 -3.31 12.78
CA ALA A 180 -10.37 -4.36 12.04
C ALA A 180 -8.95 -3.95 11.60
N ILE A 181 -8.68 -2.64 11.50
CA ILE A 181 -7.36 -2.15 11.11
C ILE A 181 -6.34 -2.32 12.24
N ARG A 182 -5.21 -2.91 11.90
CA ARG A 182 -4.06 -3.04 12.80
C ARG A 182 -3.10 -1.89 12.58
N TRP A 183 -2.81 -1.15 13.64
CA TRP A 183 -1.86 -0.04 13.62
C TRP A 183 -0.51 -0.52 14.13
N PHE A 184 0.54 -0.23 13.39
CA PHE A 184 1.91 -0.58 13.75
C PHE A 184 2.78 0.66 13.82
N SER A 185 3.60 0.77 14.87
CA SER A 185 4.63 1.81 14.92
C SER A 185 5.69 1.52 13.87
N PHE A 186 5.98 2.50 13.02
CA PHE A 186 7.05 2.40 12.04
C PHE A 186 8.41 2.20 12.71
N ALA A 187 8.66 2.87 13.85
CA ALA A 187 9.92 2.73 14.56
C ALA A 187 10.13 1.31 15.08
N GLU A 188 9.09 0.70 15.65
CA GLU A 188 9.14 -0.70 16.11
C GLU A 188 9.30 -1.66 14.94
N ALA A 189 8.62 -1.38 13.82
CA ALA A 189 8.77 -2.18 12.61
C ALA A 189 10.23 -2.13 12.09
N CYS A 190 10.88 -0.97 12.08
CA CYS A 190 12.30 -0.85 11.71
C CYS A 190 13.25 -1.63 12.64
N CYS A 191 12.93 -1.72 13.93
CA CYS A 191 13.74 -2.44 14.92
C CYS A 191 13.50 -3.97 14.92
N ALA A 192 12.43 -4.44 14.29
CA ALA A 192 12.15 -5.87 14.20
C ALA A 192 13.16 -6.58 13.30
N SER A 193 13.34 -7.90 13.52
CA SER A 193 14.13 -8.76 12.65
C SER A 193 13.56 -8.73 11.22
N GLY A 194 14.14 -7.86 10.40
CA GLY A 194 13.79 -7.65 9.01
C GLY A 194 13.17 -6.29 8.62
N GLY A 195 13.29 -5.28 9.50
CA GLY A 195 12.89 -3.91 9.20
C GLY A 195 11.38 -3.75 8.97
N ALA A 196 10.98 -2.67 8.30
CA ALA A 196 9.56 -2.34 8.10
C ALA A 196 8.77 -3.41 7.32
N CYS A 197 9.45 -4.31 6.61
CA CYS A 197 8.84 -5.45 5.91
C CYS A 197 8.87 -6.73 6.74
N GLY A 198 9.70 -6.78 7.78
CA GLY A 198 9.82 -7.86 8.72
C GLY A 198 8.83 -7.78 9.86
N ILE A 199 7.70 -7.04 9.77
CA ILE A 199 6.71 -6.91 10.84
C ILE A 199 6.25 -8.32 11.26
N PRO A 200 6.79 -8.90 12.35
CA PRO A 200 6.57 -10.30 12.66
C PRO A 200 5.11 -10.51 13.02
N ALA A 201 4.47 -9.49 13.62
CA ALA A 201 3.08 -9.50 14.05
C ALA A 201 2.03 -9.42 12.92
N VAL A 202 2.40 -8.93 11.73
CA VAL A 202 1.46 -8.94 10.58
C VAL A 202 1.30 -10.37 10.08
N PHE A 203 2.41 -11.12 9.98
CA PHE A 203 2.42 -12.46 9.39
C PHE A 203 2.47 -13.61 10.42
N SER A 204 2.54 -13.32 11.73
CA SER A 204 2.70 -14.31 12.82
C SER A 204 1.59 -15.37 12.92
N GLY A 205 0.49 -15.22 12.19
CA GLY A 205 -0.57 -16.23 12.08
C GLY A 205 -0.50 -17.12 10.84
N VAL A 206 0.57 -17.03 10.04
CA VAL A 206 0.71 -17.72 8.74
C VAL A 206 1.83 -18.78 8.77
N GLY A 207 2.49 -18.98 9.92
CA GLY A 207 3.62 -19.91 10.05
C GLY A 207 4.89 -19.46 9.33
N SER A 208 4.97 -18.19 8.91
CA SER A 208 6.11 -17.62 8.20
C SER A 208 7.19 -17.12 9.16
N ARG A 209 8.45 -17.47 8.86
CA ARG A 209 9.66 -16.89 9.49
C ARG A 209 9.75 -15.40 9.14
N PRO A 210 10.43 -14.56 9.96
CA PRO A 210 10.59 -13.13 9.69
C PRO A 210 11.12 -12.89 8.26
N ILE A 211 10.43 -12.01 7.54
CA ILE A 211 10.35 -12.11 6.08
C ILE A 211 11.59 -11.54 5.37
N LEU A 212 12.35 -10.58 5.91
CA LEU A 212 13.35 -9.85 5.10
C LEU A 212 14.54 -9.27 5.87
N HIS A 213 15.73 -9.88 5.84
CA HIS A 213 16.93 -9.25 6.42
C HIS A 213 17.66 -8.34 5.41
N ARG A 214 17.16 -7.13 5.15
CA ARG A 214 17.98 -6.03 4.62
C ARG A 214 17.56 -4.70 5.23
N SER A 215 18.56 -3.96 5.70
CA SER A 215 18.48 -2.66 6.34
C SER A 215 17.72 -1.66 5.46
N CYS A 216 16.62 -1.11 5.98
CA CYS A 216 16.10 0.17 5.51
C CYS A 216 17.17 1.23 5.81
N GLN A 217 17.96 1.61 4.82
CA GLN A 217 18.78 2.83 4.83
C GLN A 217 18.08 3.90 3.99
#